data_AF-A0A511H9I6-F1
#
_entry.id   AF-A0A511H9I6-F1
#
_cell.length_a   1.000
_cell.length_b   1.000
_cell.length_c   1.000
_cell.angle_alpha   90.00
_cell.angle_beta   90.00
_cell.angle_gamma   90.00
#
_symmetry.space_group_name_H-M   'P 1'
#
loop_
_entity.id
_entity.type
_entity.pdbx_description
1 polymer ?
#
loop_
_entity_poly.entity_id
_entity_poly.type
_entity_poly.pdbx_seq_one_letter_code
_entity_poly.pdbx_strand_id
1 'polypeptide(L)'
;MKPTLCNALCAVLLLLSAPVLAAGGLSGTVVRASDKSPIPEVRVTATSPALTAPRSTVTDAQGGFRFPQLEEGVYSLRFEKESFQALIRTDITVKAGHEPRVDVALSAALQTRPPVLPPAPVDDDRERAPAWTLQHLPVLVPDGAWQTVYRASLGKPGSGVETRGFGVNPTIDTEESRVSEVPVAVDTRAYAVARDYLSRDVFPAEGAVRTEAFINSFDFGDEGEPYGPFLLYVEGFPSPSRKGYHVVRITVKAREPVREVGVQMEFNRKAVARYRLLGYEYLSPNPEPLDPGDETELFPLAAGQSVTAIHEVKVHGPSIAFGMLRVRYEQGNSSTWRRVQMMMPSSTLRSDYARASSSTRLAYVASAFAEKLRGSFWTRALDWPRLLTLWEGIGEPLRARKDVAQLGALIRKAQTLDTRKERFERLMPGGSSDFDDVPSLGN
;
A
#
# COMPACT_ATOMS: atom_id res chain seq x y z
N MET A 1 -20.34 54.57 -72.06
CA MET A 1 -20.41 53.40 -71.17
C MET A 1 -19.09 53.31 -70.40
N LYS A 2 -19.18 53.25 -69.06
CA LYS A 2 -18.14 52.94 -68.06
C LYS A 2 -17.39 51.59 -68.35
N PRO A 3 -16.31 51.18 -67.64
CA PRO A 3 -15.29 51.93 -66.89
C PRO A 3 -13.84 51.32 -66.87
N THR A 4 -12.89 52.10 -66.34
CA THR A 4 -11.68 51.79 -65.52
C THR A 4 -11.19 50.34 -65.35
N LEU A 5 -9.91 50.09 -65.73
CA LEU A 5 -9.19 48.84 -65.45
C LEU A 5 -7.68 49.11 -65.22
N CYS A 6 -7.31 49.88 -64.18
CA CYS A 6 -5.89 50.09 -63.83
C CYS A 6 -5.58 50.27 -62.33
N ASN A 7 -6.55 50.07 -61.43
CA ASN A 7 -6.34 50.22 -59.98
C ASN A 7 -6.50 48.93 -59.16
N ALA A 8 -6.55 47.76 -59.79
CA ALA A 8 -6.89 46.51 -59.10
C ALA A 8 -5.69 45.62 -58.69
N LEU A 9 -4.45 45.98 -59.02
CA LEU A 9 -3.31 45.07 -58.79
C LEU A 9 -2.48 45.36 -57.52
N CYS A 10 -2.64 46.52 -56.89
CA CYS A 10 -1.98 46.81 -55.59
C CYS A 10 -2.88 46.58 -54.36
N ALA A 11 -4.18 46.28 -54.55
CA ALA A 11 -5.12 46.09 -53.44
C ALA A 11 -5.36 44.60 -53.07
N VAL A 12 -4.74 43.65 -53.77
CA VAL A 12 -4.94 42.20 -53.51
C VAL A 12 -3.79 41.60 -52.67
N LEU A 13 -2.72 42.36 -52.38
CA LEU A 13 -1.57 41.87 -51.60
C LEU A 13 -1.57 42.28 -50.12
N LEU A 14 -2.73 42.65 -49.55
CA LEU A 14 -2.80 43.24 -48.20
C LEU A 14 -3.78 42.56 -47.22
N LEU A 15 -4.35 41.40 -47.55
CA LEU A 15 -5.34 40.74 -46.69
C LEU A 15 -5.13 39.22 -46.63
N LEU A 16 -4.12 38.78 -45.88
CA LEU A 16 -4.03 37.44 -45.29
C LEU A 16 -2.97 37.36 -44.18
N SER A 17 -2.86 38.40 -43.35
CA SER A 17 -2.31 38.22 -42.00
C SER A 17 -3.44 37.72 -41.12
N ALA A 18 -3.71 36.42 -41.15
CA ALA A 18 -4.52 35.80 -40.10
C ALA A 18 -3.84 36.14 -38.76
N PRO A 19 -4.57 36.62 -37.74
CA PRO A 19 -3.99 36.72 -36.41
C PRO A 19 -3.60 35.29 -36.03
N VAL A 20 -2.30 35.03 -35.88
CA VAL A 20 -1.83 33.84 -35.18
C VAL A 20 -2.42 33.96 -33.79
N LEU A 21 -3.48 33.20 -33.51
CA LEU A 21 -3.96 32.99 -32.15
C LEU A 21 -2.73 32.59 -31.34
N ALA A 22 -2.34 33.46 -30.41
CA ALA A 22 -1.18 33.27 -29.59
C ALA A 22 -1.46 32.10 -28.64
N ALA A 23 -1.25 30.89 -29.13
CA ALA A 23 -1.38 29.69 -28.32
C ALA A 23 -0.36 29.79 -27.18
N GLY A 24 -0.79 29.44 -25.96
CA GLY A 24 0.09 29.44 -24.80
C GLY A 24 1.28 28.51 -25.03
N GLY A 25 2.39 28.81 -24.39
CA GLY A 25 3.59 27.98 -24.46
C GLY A 25 4.02 27.55 -23.07
N LEU A 26 4.89 26.56 -22.99
CA LEU A 26 5.66 26.34 -21.79
C LEU A 26 7.09 26.04 -22.19
N SER A 27 8.04 26.72 -21.59
CA SER A 27 9.46 26.49 -21.85
C SER A 27 10.22 26.38 -20.53
N GLY A 28 11.45 25.88 -20.59
CA GLY A 28 12.28 25.79 -19.40
C GLY A 28 13.62 25.14 -19.69
N THR A 29 14.46 25.10 -18.66
CA THR A 29 15.77 24.43 -18.71
C THR A 29 15.93 23.44 -17.57
N VAL A 30 16.60 22.33 -17.85
CA VAL A 30 16.93 21.28 -16.90
C VAL A 30 18.43 21.23 -16.69
N VAL A 31 18.86 21.47 -15.46
CA VAL A 31 20.27 21.49 -15.06
C VAL A 31 20.54 20.47 -13.96
N ARG A 32 21.80 20.13 -13.72
CA ARG A 32 22.21 19.27 -12.61
C ARG A 32 22.24 20.07 -11.31
N ALA A 33 21.74 19.48 -10.23
CA ALA A 33 21.69 20.11 -8.92
C ALA A 33 23.08 20.41 -8.33
N SER A 34 24.08 19.59 -8.64
CA SER A 34 25.44 19.71 -8.08
C SER A 34 26.27 20.84 -8.69
N ASP A 35 26.23 21.03 -10.00
CA ASP A 35 27.15 21.92 -10.73
C ASP A 35 26.44 22.86 -11.72
N LYS A 36 25.09 22.82 -11.78
CA LYS A 36 24.27 23.61 -12.71
C LYS A 36 24.57 23.36 -14.19
N SER A 37 25.26 22.28 -14.55
CA SER A 37 25.47 21.89 -15.95
C SER A 37 24.14 21.48 -16.61
N PRO A 38 23.91 21.79 -17.90
CA PRO A 38 22.68 21.40 -18.60
C PRO A 38 22.60 19.88 -18.77
N ILE A 39 21.37 19.34 -18.65
CA ILE A 39 21.11 17.91 -18.82
C ILE A 39 20.31 17.71 -20.12
N PRO A 40 20.94 17.21 -21.21
CA PRO A 40 20.23 16.84 -22.42
C PRO A 40 19.42 15.56 -22.23
N GLU A 41 18.54 15.22 -23.17
CA GLU A 41 17.84 13.93 -23.22
C GLU A 41 16.97 13.59 -22.00
N VAL A 42 16.50 14.60 -21.25
CA VAL A 42 15.52 14.41 -20.17
C VAL A 42 14.14 14.35 -20.80
N ARG A 43 13.41 13.27 -20.55
CA ARG A 43 11.99 13.16 -20.92
C ARG A 43 11.17 14.08 -20.04
N VAL A 44 10.53 15.06 -20.65
CA VAL A 44 9.59 15.98 -19.99
C VAL A 44 8.18 15.62 -20.43
N THR A 45 7.29 15.32 -19.49
CA THR A 45 5.90 14.98 -19.76
C THR A 45 4.98 16.01 -19.11
N ALA A 46 4.16 16.69 -19.92
CA ALA A 46 3.16 17.65 -19.50
C ALA A 46 1.76 17.00 -19.45
N THR A 47 1.11 17.12 -18.29
CA THR A 47 -0.26 16.65 -18.04
C THR A 47 -1.11 17.79 -17.52
N SER A 48 -2.33 17.95 -18.03
CA SER A 48 -3.29 18.95 -17.59
C SER A 48 -4.71 18.42 -17.76
N PRO A 49 -5.67 18.81 -16.91
CA PRO A 49 -7.10 18.57 -17.14
C PRO A 49 -7.62 19.17 -18.46
N ALA A 50 -6.94 20.19 -18.99
CA ALA A 50 -7.24 20.79 -20.29
C ALA A 50 -6.69 19.97 -21.47
N LEU A 51 -5.83 18.98 -21.24
CA LEU A 51 -5.31 18.11 -22.29
C LEU A 51 -6.09 16.79 -22.36
N THR A 52 -6.49 16.40 -23.57
CA THR A 52 -7.09 15.07 -23.81
C THR A 52 -6.08 13.93 -23.64
N ALA A 53 -4.78 14.19 -23.84
CA ALA A 53 -3.69 13.23 -23.64
C ALA A 53 -2.40 13.94 -23.17
N PRO A 54 -1.54 13.28 -22.36
CA PRO A 54 -0.25 13.85 -21.96
C PRO A 54 0.64 14.14 -23.18
N ARG A 55 1.33 15.28 -23.18
CA ARG A 55 2.32 15.61 -24.20
C ARG A 55 3.72 15.37 -23.64
N SER A 56 4.61 14.75 -24.42
CA SER A 56 5.99 14.53 -24.01
C SER A 56 6.97 15.14 -25.00
N THR A 57 8.08 15.66 -24.48
CA THR A 57 9.22 16.18 -25.23
C THR A 57 10.51 15.75 -24.55
N VAL A 58 11.65 16.00 -25.18
CA VAL A 58 12.97 15.64 -24.66
C VAL A 58 13.85 16.90 -24.65
N THR A 59 14.67 17.08 -23.62
CA THR A 59 15.56 18.26 -23.54
C THR A 59 16.68 18.23 -24.58
N ASP A 60 17.05 19.39 -25.10
CA ASP A 60 18.14 19.58 -26.07
C ASP A 60 19.54 19.56 -25.43
N ALA A 61 20.60 19.76 -26.23
CA ALA A 61 22.00 19.80 -25.78
C ALA A 61 22.27 20.87 -24.70
N GLN A 62 21.43 21.89 -24.60
CA GLN A 62 21.51 22.97 -23.62
C GLN A 62 20.56 22.75 -22.43
N GLY A 63 19.93 21.58 -22.34
CA GLY A 63 18.95 21.24 -21.31
C GLY A 63 17.61 21.94 -21.48
N GLY A 64 17.40 22.64 -22.59
CA GLY A 64 16.16 23.36 -22.91
C GLY A 64 15.04 22.41 -23.33
N PHE A 65 13.81 22.70 -22.93
CA PHE A 65 12.62 22.04 -23.43
C PHE A 65 11.53 23.06 -23.75
N ARG A 66 10.63 22.70 -24.66
CA ARG A 66 9.49 23.54 -25.05
C ARG A 66 8.27 22.71 -25.41
N PHE A 67 7.11 23.18 -24.95
CA PHE A 67 5.79 22.74 -25.36
C PHE A 67 5.08 23.90 -26.06
N PRO A 68 5.08 23.93 -27.40
CA PRO A 68 4.32 24.93 -28.14
C PRO A 68 2.82 24.57 -28.12
N GLN A 69 1.99 25.60 -28.22
CA GLN A 69 0.54 25.45 -28.41
C GLN A 69 -0.15 24.59 -27.35
N LEU A 70 0.09 24.96 -26.09
CA LEU A 70 -0.67 24.44 -24.96
C LEU A 70 -1.96 25.24 -24.80
N GLU A 71 -3.05 24.53 -24.51
CA GLU A 71 -4.33 25.14 -24.15
C GLU A 71 -4.21 25.86 -22.81
N GLU A 72 -5.06 26.87 -22.58
CA GLU A 72 -5.09 27.57 -21.30
C GLU A 72 -5.50 26.61 -20.18
N GLY A 73 -4.71 26.56 -19.10
CA GLY A 73 -4.94 25.64 -18.00
C GLY A 73 -3.76 25.52 -17.05
N VAL A 74 -3.93 24.69 -16.02
CA VAL A 74 -2.89 24.39 -15.03
C VAL A 74 -2.22 23.07 -15.41
N TYR A 75 -0.90 23.12 -15.60
CA TYR A 75 -0.09 21.99 -16.04
C TYR A 75 0.79 21.45 -14.93
N SER A 76 1.02 20.14 -14.98
CA SER A 76 2.04 19.44 -14.23
C SER A 76 3.09 18.88 -15.17
N LEU A 77 4.37 19.10 -14.88
CA LEU A 77 5.51 18.59 -15.64
C LEU A 77 6.24 17.53 -14.84
N ARG A 78 6.52 16.40 -15.48
CA ARG A 78 7.36 15.31 -14.95
C ARG A 78 8.65 15.21 -15.75
N PHE A 79 9.78 15.23 -15.06
CA PHE A 79 11.13 15.15 -15.63
C PHE A 79 11.78 13.82 -15.28
N GLU A 80 12.22 13.06 -16.29
CA GLU A 80 12.82 11.74 -16.12
C GLU A 80 14.05 11.56 -17.01
N LYS A 81 15.15 11.08 -16.42
CA LYS A 81 16.34 10.63 -17.16
C LYS A 81 17.05 9.51 -16.42
N GLU A 82 17.58 8.54 -17.17
CA GLU A 82 18.45 7.49 -16.63
C GLU A 82 19.64 8.13 -15.89
N SER A 83 19.94 7.65 -14.68
CA SER A 83 20.95 8.21 -13.75
C SER A 83 20.57 9.49 -12.98
N PHE A 84 19.33 9.99 -13.08
CA PHE A 84 18.83 11.12 -12.28
C PHE A 84 17.55 10.77 -11.52
N GLN A 85 17.32 11.41 -10.37
CA GLN A 85 16.05 11.29 -9.63
C GLN A 85 14.94 12.01 -10.41
N ALA A 86 13.80 11.34 -10.60
CA ALA A 86 12.64 11.94 -11.29
C ALA A 86 12.02 13.08 -10.45
N LEU A 87 11.65 14.18 -11.09
CA LEU A 87 11.05 15.35 -10.44
C LEU A 87 9.70 15.70 -11.06
N ILE A 88 8.72 16.09 -10.24
CA ILE A 88 7.42 16.60 -10.69
C ILE A 88 7.26 18.05 -10.23
N ARG A 89 6.82 18.92 -11.13
CA ARG A 89 6.40 20.31 -10.85
C ARG A 89 4.93 20.48 -11.18
N THR A 90 4.15 20.92 -10.20
CA THR A 90 2.71 21.19 -10.33
C THR A 90 2.43 22.70 -10.38
N ASP A 91 1.17 23.06 -10.57
CA ASP A 91 0.66 24.44 -10.45
C ASP A 91 1.22 25.43 -11.49
N ILE A 92 1.58 24.95 -12.68
CA ILE A 92 2.10 25.81 -13.75
C ILE A 92 0.92 26.36 -14.57
N THR A 93 0.61 27.63 -14.38
CA THR A 93 -0.49 28.29 -15.11
C THR A 93 -0.03 28.72 -16.50
N VAL A 94 -0.63 28.14 -17.54
CA VAL A 94 -0.45 28.55 -18.94
C VAL A 94 -1.66 29.37 -19.37
N LYS A 95 -1.43 30.56 -19.94
CA LYS A 95 -2.48 31.46 -20.46
C LYS A 95 -2.24 31.73 -21.95
N ALA A 96 -3.30 32.09 -22.69
CA ALA A 96 -3.16 32.51 -24.08
C ALA A 96 -2.17 33.70 -24.19
N GLY A 97 -1.20 33.59 -25.10
CA GLY A 97 -0.15 34.58 -25.32
C GLY A 97 0.93 34.70 -24.23
N HIS A 98 0.92 33.84 -23.21
CA HIS A 98 1.95 33.79 -22.17
C HIS A 98 2.67 32.44 -22.18
N GLU A 99 4.01 32.47 -22.12
CA GLU A 99 4.86 31.27 -22.10
C GLU A 99 5.63 31.22 -20.77
N PRO A 100 5.04 30.64 -19.70
CA PRO A 100 5.75 30.46 -18.44
C PRO A 100 7.05 29.68 -18.63
N ARG A 101 8.10 30.17 -17.95
CA ARG A 101 9.42 29.54 -17.92
C ARG A 101 9.59 28.73 -16.62
N VAL A 102 9.93 27.46 -16.74
CA VAL A 102 10.09 26.53 -15.61
C VAL A 102 11.48 25.91 -15.62
N ASP A 103 12.38 26.47 -14.81
CA ASP A 103 13.75 25.97 -14.67
C ASP A 103 13.87 24.98 -13.51
N VAL A 104 14.53 23.85 -13.75
CA VAL A 104 14.56 22.69 -12.83
C VAL A 104 16.00 22.18 -12.66
N ALA A 105 16.36 21.84 -11.43
CA ALA A 105 17.61 21.18 -11.11
C ALA A 105 17.37 19.70 -10.71
N LEU A 106 17.94 18.75 -11.46
CA LEU A 106 17.86 17.31 -11.17
C LEU A 106 19.10 16.80 -10.43
N SER A 107 18.90 15.96 -9.44
CA SER A 107 19.98 15.32 -8.66
C SER A 107 20.37 13.97 -9.26
N ALA A 108 21.68 13.67 -9.29
CA ALA A 108 22.18 12.38 -9.77
C ALA A 108 21.74 11.23 -8.85
N ALA A 109 21.43 10.08 -9.42
CA ALA A 109 21.15 8.86 -8.68
C ALA A 109 22.48 8.23 -8.23
N LEU A 110 22.69 8.06 -6.93
CA LEU A 110 23.90 7.44 -6.37
C LEU A 110 23.92 5.93 -6.69
N GLN A 111 24.86 5.48 -7.53
CA GLN A 111 25.20 4.06 -7.69
C GLN A 111 26.49 3.76 -6.92
N THR A 112 26.48 2.79 -5.99
CA THR A 112 27.72 2.25 -5.41
C THR A 112 27.90 0.80 -5.85
N ARG A 113 29.08 0.50 -6.43
CA ARG A 113 29.50 -0.84 -6.83
C ARG A 113 30.31 -1.46 -5.68
N PRO A 114 29.98 -2.67 -5.18
CA PRO A 114 30.78 -3.29 -4.13
C PRO A 114 32.07 -3.94 -4.67
N PRO A 115 33.16 -4.00 -3.88
CA PRO A 115 34.42 -4.62 -4.27
C PRO A 115 34.35 -6.16 -4.17
N VAL A 116 35.11 -6.85 -5.04
CA VAL A 116 35.22 -8.31 -5.07
C VAL A 116 36.22 -8.78 -4.02
N LEU A 117 35.81 -9.63 -3.07
CA LEU A 117 36.72 -10.34 -2.15
C LEU A 117 36.79 -11.84 -2.49
N PRO A 118 37.94 -12.48 -2.27
CA PRO A 118 38.18 -13.90 -2.57
C PRO A 118 37.46 -14.82 -1.58
N PRO A 119 37.15 -16.07 -1.97
CA PRO A 119 36.46 -17.02 -1.10
C PRO A 119 37.38 -17.50 0.04
N ALA A 120 36.91 -17.40 1.28
CA ALA A 120 37.57 -17.91 2.48
C ALA A 120 36.82 -19.16 3.02
N PRO A 121 37.50 -20.03 3.80
CA PRO A 121 37.21 -21.45 3.90
C PRO A 121 36.04 -21.79 4.83
N VAL A 122 35.48 -22.98 4.61
CA VAL A 122 34.28 -23.50 5.28
C VAL A 122 34.67 -24.18 6.59
N ASP A 123 34.24 -23.61 7.72
CA ASP A 123 34.09 -24.31 9.00
C ASP A 123 32.75 -23.92 9.65
N ASP A 124 32.12 -24.88 10.33
CA ASP A 124 30.70 -24.90 10.70
C ASP A 124 30.39 -24.05 11.96
N ASP A 125 30.10 -22.77 11.76
CA ASP A 125 29.75 -21.81 12.83
C ASP A 125 28.24 -21.78 13.20
N ARG A 126 27.45 -22.78 12.81
CA ARG A 126 25.98 -22.78 12.99
C ARG A 126 25.49 -22.75 14.44
N GLU A 127 26.33 -23.10 15.41
CA GLU A 127 25.91 -23.24 16.81
C GLU A 127 26.21 -22.02 17.71
N ARG A 128 26.80 -20.93 17.20
CA ARG A 128 27.21 -19.79 18.05
C ARG A 128 26.84 -18.38 17.59
N ALA A 129 26.04 -18.20 16.53
CA ALA A 129 25.63 -16.86 16.09
C ALA A 129 24.28 -16.40 16.73
N PRO A 130 24.20 -15.18 17.32
CA PRO A 130 22.93 -14.59 17.75
C PRO A 130 22.00 -14.24 16.58
N ALA A 131 20.69 -14.24 16.80
CA ALA A 131 19.67 -14.18 15.74
C ALA A 131 19.61 -12.88 14.90
N TRP A 132 20.32 -11.81 15.27
CA TRP A 132 20.36 -10.57 14.49
C TRP A 132 21.47 -10.53 13.42
N THR A 133 22.35 -11.52 13.38
CA THR A 133 23.54 -11.52 12.49
C THR A 133 23.29 -12.00 11.05
N LEU A 134 22.08 -12.45 10.68
CA LEU A 134 21.75 -12.93 9.33
C LEU A 134 21.28 -11.83 8.35
N GLN A 135 21.46 -10.54 8.67
CA GLN A 135 20.93 -9.41 7.89
C GLN A 135 21.68 -9.08 6.57
N HIS A 136 22.59 -9.91 6.06
CA HIS A 136 23.40 -9.55 4.87
C HIS A 136 23.56 -10.67 3.83
N LEU A 137 22.47 -11.03 3.13
CA LEU A 137 22.59 -11.72 1.84
C LEU A 137 21.69 -11.04 0.78
N PRO A 138 22.27 -10.41 -0.26
CA PRO A 138 21.51 -9.84 -1.36
C PRO A 138 21.03 -10.94 -2.32
N VAL A 139 19.75 -10.93 -2.69
CA VAL A 139 19.25 -11.70 -3.84
C VAL A 139 19.30 -10.80 -5.07
N LEU A 140 20.01 -11.28 -6.08
CA LEU A 140 20.09 -10.71 -7.43
C LEU A 140 18.73 -10.86 -8.12
N VAL A 141 18.14 -9.76 -8.61
CA VAL A 141 17.08 -9.80 -9.64
C VAL A 141 17.40 -8.76 -10.72
N PRO A 142 17.42 -9.16 -12.00
CA PRO A 142 17.60 -8.24 -13.12
C PRO A 142 16.39 -7.32 -13.30
N ASP A 143 16.68 -6.07 -13.67
CA ASP A 143 15.81 -5.07 -14.31
C ASP A 143 14.72 -4.37 -13.48
N GLY A 144 15.05 -3.14 -13.04
CA GLY A 144 14.23 -1.99 -13.45
C GLY A 144 13.32 -1.27 -12.43
N ALA A 145 13.37 -1.53 -11.12
CA ALA A 145 12.53 -0.79 -10.15
C ALA A 145 13.30 -0.30 -8.91
N TRP A 146 13.07 0.96 -8.54
CA TRP A 146 13.73 1.72 -7.47
C TRP A 146 13.63 1.05 -6.08
N GLN A 147 14.75 1.02 -5.35
CA GLN A 147 14.82 0.66 -3.93
C GLN A 147 14.97 1.92 -3.05
N THR A 148 14.14 2.04 -2.01
CA THR A 148 14.39 2.91 -0.86
C THR A 148 15.14 2.10 0.19
N VAL A 149 16.38 2.48 0.49
CA VAL A 149 17.23 1.82 1.49
C VAL A 149 16.81 2.30 2.87
N TYR A 150 16.21 1.42 3.68
CA TYR A 150 16.04 1.68 5.12
C TYR A 150 17.29 1.23 5.88
N ARG A 151 17.90 2.17 6.64
CA ARG A 151 18.91 1.89 7.67
C ARG A 151 18.18 1.66 8.99
N ALA A 152 18.36 0.50 9.60
CA ALA A 152 17.88 0.23 10.95
C ALA A 152 18.79 0.92 11.99
N SER A 153 18.20 1.75 12.85
CA SER A 153 18.86 2.26 14.06
C SER A 153 18.63 1.26 15.20
N LEU A 154 19.71 0.86 15.89
CA LEU A 154 19.69 -0.06 17.02
C LEU A 154 19.46 0.72 18.33
N GLY A 155 18.25 0.68 18.89
CA GLY A 155 17.90 1.20 20.21
C GLY A 155 17.46 0.10 21.19
N LYS A 156 17.83 0.22 22.47
CA LYS A 156 17.61 -0.78 23.55
C LYS A 156 16.16 -0.78 24.09
N PRO A 157 15.65 -1.90 24.65
CA PRO A 157 14.22 -2.10 24.92
C PRO A 157 13.74 -1.70 26.34
N GLY A 158 12.50 -1.21 26.41
CA GLY A 158 11.68 -1.05 27.63
C GLY A 158 10.50 -2.04 27.71
N SER A 159 10.20 -2.50 28.93
CA SER A 159 9.37 -3.64 29.32
C SER A 159 7.84 -3.44 29.26
N GLY A 160 7.10 -4.49 28.88
CA GLY A 160 5.66 -4.65 29.18
C GLY A 160 4.84 -5.22 28.02
N VAL A 161 4.30 -6.44 28.22
CA VAL A 161 3.47 -7.27 27.31
C VAL A 161 4.23 -7.91 26.13
N GLU A 162 4.64 -9.16 26.35
CA GLU A 162 5.44 -10.00 25.45
C GLU A 162 4.59 -10.64 24.33
N THR A 163 4.42 -9.94 23.22
CA THR A 163 4.30 -10.59 21.91
C THR A 163 5.25 -10.01 20.86
N ARG A 164 6.10 -9.05 21.26
CA ARG A 164 7.11 -8.41 20.39
C ARG A 164 8.13 -9.41 19.81
N GLY A 165 8.17 -10.66 20.31
CA GLY A 165 9.11 -11.71 19.89
C GLY A 165 8.63 -12.67 18.78
N PHE A 166 7.39 -12.56 18.27
CA PHE A 166 6.88 -13.43 17.19
C PHE A 166 6.71 -12.75 15.83
N GLY A 167 7.19 -11.50 15.68
CA GLY A 167 7.13 -10.74 14.43
C GLY A 167 5.71 -10.33 13.98
N VAL A 168 4.66 -10.63 14.77
CA VAL A 168 3.25 -10.33 14.49
C VAL A 168 2.68 -9.33 15.50
N ASN A 169 1.64 -8.60 15.13
CA ASN A 169 1.00 -7.62 16.02
C ASN A 169 0.49 -8.26 17.34
N PRO A 170 0.58 -7.52 18.47
CA PRO A 170 0.01 -7.94 19.75
C PRO A 170 -1.51 -7.98 19.74
N THR A 171 -2.07 -8.72 20.69
CA THR A 171 -3.46 -8.51 21.11
C THR A 171 -3.46 -7.36 22.13
N ILE A 172 -4.20 -6.30 21.85
CA ILE A 172 -4.30 -5.08 22.65
C ILE A 172 -5.57 -5.13 23.49
N ASP A 173 -5.45 -4.78 24.78
CA ASP A 173 -6.61 -4.60 25.66
C ASP A 173 -7.28 -3.24 25.40
N THR A 174 -8.59 -3.23 25.24
CA THR A 174 -9.30 -1.98 24.91
C THR A 174 -9.28 -0.98 26.07
N GLU A 175 -9.05 -1.43 27.30
CA GLU A 175 -8.82 -0.54 28.43
C GLU A 175 -7.50 0.23 28.31
N GLU A 176 -6.46 -0.41 27.76
CA GLU A 176 -5.17 0.23 27.44
C GLU A 176 -5.32 1.18 26.25
N SER A 177 -5.78 0.67 25.11
CA SER A 177 -6.06 1.48 23.92
C SER A 177 -7.26 0.91 23.18
N ARG A 178 -8.32 1.71 23.04
CA ARG A 178 -9.52 1.33 22.28
C ARG A 178 -9.47 1.73 20.81
N VAL A 179 -8.39 2.38 20.36
CA VAL A 179 -8.26 2.91 18.99
C VAL A 179 -7.23 2.11 18.22
N SER A 180 -7.63 1.59 17.06
CA SER A 180 -6.74 0.96 16.09
C SER A 180 -6.66 1.84 14.85
N GLU A 181 -5.45 2.28 14.50
CA GLU A 181 -5.19 2.99 13.24
C GLU A 181 -4.91 1.98 12.12
N VAL A 182 -5.39 2.27 10.91
CA VAL A 182 -5.18 1.43 9.73
C VAL A 182 -4.48 2.27 8.67
N PRO A 183 -3.19 1.98 8.39
CA PRO A 183 -2.47 2.61 7.29
C PRO A 183 -3.18 2.37 5.96
N VAL A 184 -3.37 3.43 5.19
CA VAL A 184 -4.08 3.36 3.90
C VAL A 184 -3.15 3.03 2.73
N ALA A 185 -1.84 3.28 2.89
CA ALA A 185 -0.83 2.85 1.93
C ALA A 185 -0.47 1.37 2.16
N VAL A 186 -0.79 0.54 1.17
CA VAL A 186 -0.47 -0.90 1.19
C VAL A 186 0.27 -1.27 -0.09
N ASP A 187 1.43 -1.92 0.05
CA ASP A 187 2.15 -2.54 -1.07
C ASP A 187 1.77 -4.02 -1.17
N THR A 188 1.30 -4.45 -2.34
CA THR A 188 0.90 -5.84 -2.62
C THR A 188 2.03 -6.72 -3.17
N ARG A 189 3.23 -6.17 -3.40
CA ARG A 189 4.38 -6.91 -3.96
C ARG A 189 4.80 -8.11 -3.14
N ALA A 190 4.65 -8.07 -1.81
CA ALA A 190 4.99 -9.21 -0.95
C ALA A 190 4.16 -10.46 -1.29
N TYR A 191 2.90 -10.30 -1.73
CA TYR A 191 2.10 -11.43 -2.22
C TYR A 191 2.66 -11.99 -3.54
N ALA A 192 3.07 -11.12 -4.46
CA ALA A 192 3.68 -11.53 -5.73
C ALA A 192 5.01 -12.27 -5.50
N VAL A 193 5.83 -11.80 -4.56
CA VAL A 193 7.08 -12.44 -4.14
C VAL A 193 6.79 -13.83 -3.55
N ALA A 194 5.87 -13.93 -2.58
CA ALA A 194 5.52 -15.22 -1.97
C ALA A 194 4.98 -16.23 -3.00
N ARG A 195 4.21 -15.76 -3.98
CA ARG A 195 3.74 -16.58 -5.10
C ARG A 195 4.90 -17.10 -5.97
N ASP A 196 5.92 -16.28 -6.24
CA ASP A 196 7.10 -16.69 -7.01
C ASP A 196 7.96 -17.71 -6.25
N TYR A 197 8.11 -17.58 -4.93
CA TYR A 197 8.74 -18.62 -4.10
C TYR A 197 8.03 -19.96 -4.26
N LEU A 198 6.71 -19.97 -4.04
CA LEU A 198 5.91 -21.18 -4.10
C LEU A 198 5.86 -21.80 -5.51
N SER A 199 5.89 -20.98 -6.56
CA SER A 199 5.93 -21.49 -7.95
C SER A 199 7.25 -22.18 -8.28
N ARG A 200 8.34 -21.84 -7.59
CA ARG A 200 9.67 -22.44 -7.71
C ARG A 200 9.92 -23.57 -6.71
N ASP A 201 8.88 -24.11 -6.08
CA ASP A 201 9.01 -25.16 -5.07
C ASP A 201 9.81 -24.74 -3.83
N VAL A 202 9.85 -23.44 -3.52
CA VAL A 202 10.53 -22.90 -2.35
C VAL A 202 9.50 -22.34 -1.37
N PHE A 203 9.63 -22.73 -0.09
CA PHE A 203 8.79 -22.15 0.97
C PHE A 203 9.28 -20.73 1.31
N PRO A 204 8.43 -19.70 1.28
CA PRO A 204 8.87 -18.32 1.53
C PRO A 204 9.34 -18.13 2.97
N ALA A 205 10.38 -17.33 3.16
CA ALA A 205 10.84 -16.92 4.48
C ALA A 205 9.81 -16.03 5.18
N GLU A 206 9.78 -16.05 6.51
CA GLU A 206 8.84 -15.29 7.34
C GLU A 206 8.79 -13.80 6.95
N GLY A 207 9.95 -13.15 6.83
CA GLY A 207 10.04 -11.72 6.50
C GLY A 207 9.65 -11.37 5.06
N ALA A 208 9.49 -12.35 4.16
CA ALA A 208 9.01 -12.13 2.80
C ALA A 208 7.47 -12.06 2.72
N VAL A 209 6.77 -12.42 3.81
CA VAL A 209 5.32 -12.49 3.86
C VAL A 209 4.78 -11.31 4.66
N ARG A 210 3.96 -10.49 4.01
CA ARG A 210 3.21 -9.40 4.64
C ARG A 210 1.72 -9.68 4.55
N THR A 211 1.05 -9.77 5.70
CA THR A 211 -0.37 -10.16 5.76
C THR A 211 -1.26 -9.13 5.06
N GLU A 212 -0.98 -7.83 5.20
CA GLU A 212 -1.71 -6.76 4.53
C GLU A 212 -1.61 -6.84 3.00
N ALA A 213 -0.46 -7.28 2.47
CA ALA A 213 -0.23 -7.43 1.03
C ALA A 213 -1.11 -8.54 0.45
N PHE A 214 -1.27 -9.65 1.17
CA PHE A 214 -2.13 -10.77 0.76
C PHE A 214 -3.59 -10.36 0.73
N ILE A 215 -4.06 -9.65 1.77
CA ILE A 215 -5.44 -9.16 1.86
C ILE A 215 -5.75 -8.21 0.70
N ASN A 216 -4.90 -7.21 0.47
CA ASN A 216 -5.14 -6.14 -0.51
C ASN A 216 -4.75 -6.51 -1.95
N SER A 217 -4.32 -7.75 -2.21
CA SER A 217 -4.07 -8.25 -3.57
C SER A 217 -5.34 -8.66 -4.32
N PHE A 218 -6.48 -8.72 -3.64
CA PHE A 218 -7.75 -9.14 -4.22
C PHE A 218 -8.69 -7.95 -4.37
N ASP A 219 -9.39 -7.90 -5.50
CA ASP A 219 -10.53 -6.99 -5.67
C ASP A 219 -11.76 -7.56 -4.96
N PHE A 220 -12.43 -6.75 -4.15
CA PHE A 220 -13.66 -7.12 -3.46
C PHE A 220 -14.91 -6.43 -4.05
N GLY A 221 -14.76 -5.66 -5.13
CA GLY A 221 -15.86 -4.94 -5.78
C GLY A 221 -16.26 -3.65 -5.05
N ASP A 222 -17.51 -3.23 -5.27
CA ASP A 222 -18.12 -2.03 -4.67
C ASP A 222 -19.02 -2.43 -3.49
N GLU A 223 -18.43 -3.05 -2.49
CA GLU A 223 -19.14 -3.42 -1.26
C GLU A 223 -19.21 -2.27 -0.27
N GLY A 224 -20.32 -2.20 0.47
CA GLY A 224 -20.49 -1.26 1.58
C GLY A 224 -21.44 -0.11 1.26
N GLU A 225 -21.54 0.78 2.24
CA GLU A 225 -22.49 1.88 2.21
C GLU A 225 -21.77 3.22 1.95
N PRO A 226 -22.42 4.18 1.29
CA PRO A 226 -21.80 5.46 0.98
C PRO A 226 -21.70 6.37 2.21
N TYR A 227 -20.48 6.80 2.53
CA TYR A 227 -20.19 7.80 3.57
C TYR A 227 -19.23 8.86 3.01
N GLY A 228 -19.75 10.04 2.70
CA GLY A 228 -18.96 11.09 2.04
C GLY A 228 -18.36 10.56 0.73
N PRO A 229 -17.06 10.77 0.45
CA PRO A 229 -16.43 10.28 -0.77
C PRO A 229 -16.06 8.79 -0.70
N PHE A 230 -16.50 8.03 0.30
CA PHE A 230 -16.12 6.62 0.49
C PHE A 230 -17.29 5.65 0.40
N LEU A 231 -17.01 4.40 0.02
CA LEU A 231 -17.79 3.23 0.41
C LEU A 231 -17.13 2.60 1.63
N LEU A 232 -17.89 2.44 2.71
CA LEU A 232 -17.42 1.82 3.94
C LEU A 232 -18.12 0.48 4.14
N TYR A 233 -17.33 -0.56 4.38
CA TYR A 233 -17.82 -1.91 4.61
C TYR A 233 -17.26 -2.45 5.93
N VAL A 234 -18.13 -3.06 6.74
CA VAL A 234 -17.76 -3.80 7.95
C VAL A 234 -18.58 -5.08 7.99
N GLU A 235 -17.91 -6.21 8.12
CA GLU A 235 -18.54 -7.50 8.39
C GLU A 235 -17.60 -8.35 9.24
N GLY A 236 -18.15 -9.16 10.14
CA GLY A 236 -17.35 -10.11 10.90
C GLY A 236 -18.05 -11.44 11.11
N PHE A 237 -17.32 -12.40 11.67
CA PHE A 237 -17.81 -13.74 12.01
C PHE A 237 -16.89 -14.36 13.07
N PRO A 238 -17.32 -15.41 13.81
CA PRO A 238 -16.49 -16.06 14.81
C PRO A 238 -15.19 -16.61 14.21
N SER A 239 -14.05 -16.31 14.85
CA SER A 239 -12.73 -16.72 14.37
C SER A 239 -12.61 -18.25 14.34
N PRO A 240 -12.30 -18.85 13.18
CA PRO A 240 -12.03 -20.28 13.06
C PRO A 240 -10.77 -20.72 13.82
N SER A 241 -9.86 -19.79 14.10
CA SER A 241 -8.54 -20.07 14.67
C SER A 241 -8.42 -19.67 16.14
N ARG A 242 -9.28 -18.78 16.66
CA ARG A 242 -9.21 -18.29 18.05
C ARG A 242 -10.59 -18.33 18.71
N LYS A 243 -10.77 -19.21 19.68
CA LYS A 243 -12.03 -19.34 20.42
C LYS A 243 -12.38 -18.04 21.15
N GLY A 244 -13.62 -17.57 21.01
CA GLY A 244 -14.11 -16.34 21.64
C GLY A 244 -13.75 -15.04 20.91
N TYR A 245 -12.97 -15.12 19.83
CA TYR A 245 -12.67 -13.99 18.96
C TYR A 245 -13.60 -13.99 17.74
N HIS A 246 -13.80 -12.83 17.15
CA HIS A 246 -14.41 -12.62 15.85
C HIS A 246 -13.36 -12.09 14.89
N VAL A 247 -13.35 -12.56 13.65
CA VAL A 247 -12.68 -11.91 12.54
C VAL A 247 -13.59 -10.77 12.08
N VAL A 248 -13.08 -9.55 12.01
CA VAL A 248 -13.80 -8.37 11.54
C VAL A 248 -13.02 -7.80 10.36
N ARG A 249 -13.64 -7.78 9.19
CA ARG A 249 -13.13 -7.12 7.99
C ARG A 249 -13.67 -5.71 7.94
N ILE A 250 -12.78 -4.75 7.69
CA ILE A 250 -13.16 -3.42 7.24
C ILE A 250 -12.66 -3.18 5.82
N THR A 251 -13.40 -2.42 5.02
CA THR A 251 -12.91 -1.90 3.73
C THR A 251 -13.29 -0.44 3.60
N VAL A 252 -12.33 0.38 3.19
CA VAL A 252 -12.52 1.79 2.84
C VAL A 252 -12.17 1.94 1.38
N LYS A 253 -13.16 2.23 0.53
CA LYS A 253 -12.96 2.47 -0.91
C LYS A 253 -13.28 3.90 -1.25
N ALA A 254 -12.35 4.62 -1.87
CA ALA A 254 -12.57 5.98 -2.33
C ALA A 254 -13.42 5.96 -3.62
N ARG A 255 -14.54 6.67 -3.63
CA ARG A 255 -15.36 6.92 -4.83
C ARG A 255 -14.86 8.12 -5.62
N GLU A 256 -14.22 9.05 -4.93
CA GLU A 256 -13.63 10.27 -5.45
C GLU A 256 -12.18 10.38 -4.95
N PRO A 257 -11.27 11.03 -5.69
CA PRO A 257 -9.91 11.19 -5.24
C PRO A 257 -9.83 12.06 -3.98
N VAL A 258 -9.04 11.60 -3.01
CA VAL A 258 -8.80 12.26 -1.73
C VAL A 258 -7.29 12.35 -1.48
N ARG A 259 -6.84 13.48 -0.91
CA ARG A 259 -5.42 13.82 -0.80
C ARG A 259 -4.73 13.15 0.37
N GLU A 260 -5.39 13.17 1.50
CA GLU A 260 -4.87 12.66 2.76
C GLU A 260 -6.01 11.93 3.43
N VAL A 261 -5.78 10.69 3.85
CA VAL A 261 -6.80 9.85 4.48
C VAL A 261 -6.21 9.13 5.68
N GLY A 262 -6.89 9.24 6.81
CA GLY A 262 -6.62 8.46 8.01
C GLY A 262 -7.82 7.61 8.36
N VAL A 263 -7.59 6.31 8.57
CA VAL A 263 -8.63 5.34 8.94
C VAL A 263 -8.37 4.87 10.36
N GLN A 264 -9.41 4.92 11.20
CA GLN A 264 -9.34 4.53 12.61
C GLN A 264 -10.59 3.74 13.00
N MET A 265 -10.40 2.65 13.74
CA MET A 265 -11.47 1.95 14.44
C MET A 265 -11.40 2.29 15.92
N GLU A 266 -12.50 2.81 16.48
CA GLU A 266 -12.64 2.98 17.92
C GLU A 266 -13.60 1.92 18.46
N PHE A 267 -13.09 1.00 19.28
CA PHE A 267 -13.86 -0.07 19.88
C PHE A 267 -14.62 0.41 21.12
N ASN A 268 -15.84 -0.12 21.30
CA ASN A 268 -16.60 0.09 22.52
C ASN A 268 -16.09 -0.87 23.60
N ARG A 269 -15.40 -0.35 24.62
CA ARG A 269 -14.82 -1.12 25.74
C ARG A 269 -15.82 -2.02 26.47
N LYS A 270 -17.10 -1.64 26.51
CA LYS A 270 -18.15 -2.47 27.12
C LYS A 270 -18.52 -3.69 26.28
N ALA A 271 -18.22 -3.64 24.98
CA ALA A 271 -18.60 -4.65 23.99
C ALA A 271 -17.39 -5.43 23.45
N VAL A 272 -16.18 -4.91 23.61
CA VAL A 272 -14.94 -5.49 23.10
C VAL A 272 -13.92 -5.49 24.21
N ALA A 273 -13.42 -6.66 24.57
CA ALA A 273 -12.34 -6.83 25.53
C ALA A 273 -11.00 -6.42 24.90
N ARG A 274 -10.72 -7.01 23.74
CA ARG A 274 -9.41 -7.02 23.10
C ARG A 274 -9.53 -7.02 21.60
N TYR A 275 -8.50 -6.54 20.91
CA TYR A 275 -8.38 -6.69 19.48
C TYR A 275 -6.94 -6.89 19.02
N ARG A 276 -6.77 -7.37 17.80
CA ARG A 276 -5.48 -7.46 17.08
C ARG A 276 -5.70 -7.08 15.63
N LEU A 277 -4.89 -6.17 15.09
CA LEU A 277 -4.82 -5.90 13.65
C LEU A 277 -3.90 -6.94 12.99
N LEU A 278 -4.36 -7.60 11.93
CA LEU A 278 -3.56 -8.60 11.20
C LEU A 278 -2.72 -7.91 10.11
N GLY A 279 -1.40 -8.08 10.14
CA GLY A 279 -0.48 -7.38 9.24
C GLY A 279 -0.12 -5.99 9.73
N TYR A 280 0.48 -5.17 8.86
CA TYR A 280 0.88 -3.79 9.17
C TYR A 280 1.97 -3.64 10.24
N GLU A 281 2.60 -4.74 10.69
CA GLU A 281 3.63 -4.72 11.74
C GLU A 281 4.87 -3.88 11.37
N TYR A 282 5.10 -3.72 10.06
CA TYR A 282 6.30 -3.11 9.48
C TYR A 282 6.02 -1.78 8.77
N LEU A 283 4.89 -1.15 9.07
CA LEU A 283 4.56 0.20 8.59
C LEU A 283 4.79 1.28 9.67
N SER A 284 5.25 0.88 10.86
CA SER A 284 5.87 1.79 11.84
C SER A 284 7.38 1.50 11.89
N PRO A 285 8.25 2.47 11.55
CA PRO A 285 9.71 2.28 11.64
C PRO A 285 10.24 2.20 13.08
N ASN A 286 9.38 2.33 14.10
CA ASN A 286 9.75 2.16 15.50
C ASN A 286 8.53 1.60 16.29
N PRO A 287 8.60 0.42 16.93
CA PRO A 287 7.51 -0.15 17.72
C PRO A 287 7.39 0.46 19.14
N GLU A 288 8.00 1.62 19.40
CA GLU A 288 7.76 2.40 20.61
C GLU A 288 6.38 3.07 20.55
N PRO A 289 5.78 3.43 21.71
CA PRO A 289 4.56 4.23 21.71
C PRO A 289 4.84 5.51 20.92
N LEU A 290 3.97 5.81 19.95
CA LEU A 290 4.00 7.08 19.22
C LEU A 290 4.16 8.21 20.24
N ASP A 291 5.21 9.02 20.09
CA ASP A 291 5.30 10.28 20.81
C ASP A 291 4.01 11.06 20.52
N PRO A 292 3.40 11.74 21.51
CA PRO A 292 2.25 12.59 21.28
C PRO A 292 2.69 13.78 20.43
N GLY A 293 2.69 13.60 19.11
CA GLY A 293 3.22 14.55 18.14
C GLY A 293 3.50 13.95 16.76
N ASP A 294 3.67 12.63 16.62
CA ASP A 294 3.91 12.02 15.32
C ASP A 294 2.62 11.91 14.51
N GLU A 295 2.55 12.70 13.43
CA GLU A 295 1.46 12.66 12.46
C GLU A 295 1.38 11.24 11.85
N THR A 296 0.23 10.56 12.00
CA THR A 296 -0.08 9.36 11.20
C THR A 296 0.30 9.66 9.75
N GLU A 297 1.11 8.82 9.11
CA GLU A 297 1.42 9.01 7.68
C GLU A 297 0.11 8.92 6.88
N LEU A 298 -0.36 10.07 6.41
CA LEU A 298 -1.58 10.20 5.65
C LEU A 298 -1.22 10.07 4.17
N PHE A 299 -1.96 9.21 3.47
CA PHE A 299 -1.71 8.97 2.06
C PHE A 299 -2.93 9.30 1.22
N PRO A 300 -2.73 9.68 -0.06
CA PRO A 300 -3.83 9.86 -0.98
C PRO A 300 -4.50 8.52 -1.30
N LEU A 301 -5.80 8.56 -1.56
CA LEU A 301 -6.54 7.47 -2.19
C LEU A 301 -7.13 7.97 -3.50
N ALA A 302 -6.78 7.31 -4.60
CA ALA A 302 -7.38 7.59 -5.89
C ALA A 302 -8.82 7.06 -5.95
N ALA A 303 -9.65 7.61 -6.84
CA ALA A 303 -10.98 7.07 -7.09
C ALA A 303 -10.89 5.59 -7.53
N GLY A 304 -11.72 4.74 -6.93
CA GLY A 304 -11.73 3.30 -7.12
C GLY A 304 -10.74 2.53 -6.24
N GLN A 305 -9.76 3.19 -5.62
CA GLN A 305 -8.79 2.53 -4.74
C GLN A 305 -9.43 2.16 -3.40
N SER A 306 -9.13 0.95 -2.92
CA SER A 306 -9.57 0.46 -1.62
C SER A 306 -8.41 0.03 -0.74
N VAL A 307 -8.62 0.14 0.57
CA VAL A 307 -7.81 -0.52 1.60
C VAL A 307 -8.73 -1.41 2.44
N THR A 308 -8.31 -2.65 2.63
CA THR A 308 -8.99 -3.66 3.45
C THR A 308 -8.06 -4.08 4.58
N ALA A 309 -8.61 -4.08 5.79
CA ALA A 309 -7.92 -4.56 6.99
C ALA A 309 -8.76 -5.63 7.69
N ILE A 310 -8.08 -6.53 8.39
CA ILE A 310 -8.69 -7.58 9.19
C ILE A 310 -8.27 -7.39 10.64
N HIS A 311 -9.25 -7.40 11.54
CA HIS A 311 -9.05 -7.42 12.97
C HIS A 311 -9.57 -8.73 13.56
N GLU A 312 -8.87 -9.26 14.55
CA GLU A 312 -9.43 -10.23 15.48
C GLU A 312 -9.92 -9.49 16.72
N VAL A 313 -11.19 -9.68 17.10
CA VAL A 313 -11.87 -8.90 18.13
C VAL A 313 -12.51 -9.84 19.15
N LYS A 314 -12.13 -9.75 20.42
CA LYS A 314 -12.76 -10.49 21.52
C LYS A 314 -13.93 -9.66 22.04
N VAL A 315 -15.15 -10.11 21.79
CA VAL A 315 -16.37 -9.38 22.20
C VAL A 315 -16.82 -9.79 23.61
N HIS A 316 -17.45 -8.86 24.32
CA HIS A 316 -18.08 -9.05 25.62
C HIS A 316 -19.61 -8.98 25.49
N GLY A 317 -20.29 -10.06 25.86
CA GLY A 317 -21.75 -10.08 26.02
C GLY A 317 -22.55 -9.58 24.80
N PRO A 318 -23.86 -9.39 24.96
CA PRO A 318 -24.67 -8.75 23.93
C PRO A 318 -24.47 -7.22 23.97
N SER A 319 -24.16 -6.63 22.81
CA SER A 319 -24.15 -5.18 22.61
C SER A 319 -24.81 -4.84 21.28
N ILE A 320 -25.43 -3.66 21.17
CA ILE A 320 -26.01 -3.17 19.91
C ILE A 320 -24.91 -2.85 18.89
N ALA A 321 -23.78 -2.31 19.36
CA ALA A 321 -22.63 -1.97 18.54
C ALA A 321 -21.31 -2.26 19.27
N PHE A 322 -20.30 -2.67 18.51
CA PHE A 322 -18.98 -3.01 19.05
C PHE A 322 -17.92 -1.94 18.79
N GLY A 323 -18.26 -0.88 18.04
CA GLY A 323 -17.40 0.28 17.87
C GLY A 323 -17.86 1.27 16.80
N MET A 324 -16.94 2.13 16.38
CA MET A 324 -17.10 3.15 15.37
C MET A 324 -15.92 3.12 14.39
N LEU A 325 -16.18 3.03 13.09
CA LEU A 325 -15.19 3.27 12.06
C LEU A 325 -15.17 4.76 11.74
N ARG A 326 -13.98 5.37 11.76
CA ARG A 326 -13.77 6.79 11.47
C ARG A 326 -12.81 6.93 10.30
N VAL A 327 -13.17 7.78 9.36
CA VAL A 327 -12.28 8.17 8.27
C VAL A 327 -12.16 9.69 8.27
N ARG A 328 -10.95 10.18 8.51
CA ARG A 328 -10.59 11.60 8.35
C ARG A 328 -9.96 11.79 6.99
N TYR A 329 -10.31 12.88 6.31
CA TYR A 329 -9.79 13.12 4.98
C TYR A 329 -9.74 14.61 4.60
N GLU A 330 -8.84 14.93 3.68
CA GLU A 330 -8.81 16.20 2.94
C GLU A 330 -9.20 15.98 1.47
N GLN A 331 -9.97 16.92 0.91
CA GLN A 331 -10.47 16.84 -0.46
C GLN A 331 -10.28 18.17 -1.20
N GLY A 332 -9.83 18.09 -2.46
CA GLY A 332 -9.58 19.26 -3.31
C GLY A 332 -8.40 20.10 -2.81
N ASN A 333 -8.49 21.43 -3.00
CA ASN A 333 -7.47 22.40 -2.57
C ASN A 333 -7.71 22.92 -1.14
N SER A 334 -8.63 22.31 -0.39
CA SER A 334 -8.99 22.73 0.95
C SER A 334 -8.15 21.97 1.98
N SER A 335 -7.40 22.71 2.81
CA SER A 335 -6.73 22.17 4.02
C SER A 335 -7.70 22.00 5.20
N THR A 336 -8.97 21.72 4.91
CA THR A 336 -10.00 21.51 5.93
C THR A 336 -10.27 20.03 6.08
N TRP A 337 -9.85 19.49 7.23
CA TRP A 337 -10.15 18.13 7.63
C TRP A 337 -11.65 17.88 7.71
N ARG A 338 -12.12 16.93 6.91
CA ARG A 338 -13.46 16.37 6.99
C ARG A 338 -13.39 15.01 7.66
N ARG A 339 -14.52 14.59 8.22
CA ARG A 339 -14.64 13.31 8.90
C ARG A 339 -15.96 12.65 8.57
N VAL A 340 -15.89 11.38 8.20
CA VAL A 340 -17.05 10.49 8.17
C VAL A 340 -16.91 9.43 9.26
N GLN A 341 -18.04 8.96 9.76
CA GLN A 341 -18.10 7.96 10.81
C GLN A 341 -19.20 6.96 10.50
N MET A 342 -18.91 5.68 10.67
CA MET A 342 -19.85 4.59 10.52
C MET A 342 -19.90 3.79 11.81
N MET A 343 -21.09 3.68 12.40
CA MET A 343 -21.31 2.80 13.53
C MET A 343 -21.05 1.35 13.11
N MET A 344 -20.43 0.56 13.96
CA MET A 344 -20.23 -0.87 13.72
C MET A 344 -21.24 -1.67 14.55
N PRO A 345 -22.45 -1.94 14.01
CA PRO A 345 -23.48 -2.65 14.74
C PRO A 345 -23.11 -4.13 14.86
N SER A 346 -23.44 -4.75 15.99
CA SER A 346 -23.15 -6.18 16.22
C SER A 346 -23.93 -7.10 15.26
N SER A 347 -24.97 -6.59 14.57
CA SER A 347 -25.66 -7.29 13.49
C SER A 347 -24.79 -7.56 12.26
N THR A 348 -23.66 -6.85 12.11
CA THR A 348 -22.64 -7.14 11.08
C THR A 348 -21.73 -8.30 11.47
N LEU A 349 -21.75 -8.74 12.74
CA LEU A 349 -21.09 -9.97 13.18
C LEU A 349 -22.04 -11.14 12.91
N ARG A 350 -21.72 -11.92 11.88
CA ARG A 350 -22.48 -13.12 11.50
C ARG A 350 -22.34 -14.21 12.55
N SER A 351 -23.28 -15.14 12.57
CA SER A 351 -23.29 -16.25 13.53
C SER A 351 -22.16 -17.26 13.29
N ASP A 352 -21.68 -17.37 12.06
CA ASP A 352 -20.69 -18.37 11.63
C ASP A 352 -20.05 -17.97 10.29
N TYR A 353 -18.99 -18.70 9.93
CA TYR A 353 -18.23 -18.49 8.69
C TYR A 353 -19.07 -18.62 7.41
N ALA A 354 -20.02 -19.57 7.36
CA ALA A 354 -20.81 -19.83 6.16
C ALA A 354 -21.85 -18.71 5.89
N ARG A 355 -22.21 -17.94 6.92
CA ARG A 355 -23.08 -16.76 6.83
C ARG A 355 -22.37 -15.47 6.43
N ALA A 356 -21.04 -15.42 6.51
CA ALA A 356 -20.26 -14.28 5.99
C ALA A 356 -20.35 -14.20 4.46
N SER A 357 -20.19 -13.00 3.91
CA SER A 357 -20.09 -12.83 2.47
C SER A 357 -18.87 -13.55 1.89
N SER A 358 -18.96 -13.95 0.62
CA SER A 358 -17.87 -14.65 -0.07
C SER A 358 -16.57 -13.82 -0.11
N SER A 359 -16.68 -12.50 -0.22
CA SER A 359 -15.56 -11.56 -0.19
C SER A 359 -14.90 -11.47 1.19
N THR A 360 -15.69 -11.42 2.27
CA THR A 360 -15.16 -11.47 3.65
C THR A 360 -14.47 -12.79 3.94
N ARG A 361 -15.03 -13.90 3.45
CA ARG A 361 -14.38 -15.21 3.49
C ARG A 361 -13.06 -15.22 2.73
N LEU A 362 -13.01 -14.65 1.51
CA LEU A 362 -11.78 -14.53 0.73
C LEU A 362 -10.72 -13.70 1.46
N ALA A 363 -11.08 -12.54 2.01
CA ALA A 363 -10.15 -11.68 2.75
C ALA A 363 -9.55 -12.40 3.96
N TYR A 364 -10.37 -13.19 4.68
CA TYR A 364 -9.88 -14.02 5.78
C TYR A 364 -8.99 -15.16 5.31
N VAL A 365 -9.34 -15.86 4.23
CA VAL A 365 -8.49 -16.94 3.70
C VAL A 365 -7.13 -16.39 3.25
N ALA A 366 -7.10 -15.21 2.62
CA ALA A 366 -5.86 -14.53 2.24
C ALA A 366 -5.01 -14.16 3.48
N SER A 367 -5.61 -13.59 4.52
CA SER A 367 -4.89 -13.23 5.75
C SER A 367 -4.40 -14.47 6.50
N ALA A 368 -5.25 -15.50 6.64
CA ALA A 368 -4.93 -16.75 7.30
C ALA A 368 -3.82 -17.51 6.56
N PHE A 369 -3.80 -17.47 5.22
CA PHE A 369 -2.72 -18.04 4.43
C PHE A 369 -1.39 -17.32 4.68
N ALA A 370 -1.38 -15.99 4.66
CA ALA A 370 -0.18 -15.21 5.03
C ALA A 370 0.31 -15.54 6.44
N GLU A 371 -0.59 -15.53 7.43
CA GLU A 371 -0.26 -15.85 8.82
C GLU A 371 0.29 -17.29 8.96
N LYS A 372 -0.23 -18.26 8.19
CA LYS A 372 0.27 -19.65 8.18
C LYS A 372 1.64 -19.77 7.50
N LEU A 373 1.85 -19.08 6.37
CA LEU A 373 3.17 -19.05 5.70
C LEU A 373 4.25 -18.49 6.62
N ARG A 374 3.98 -17.36 7.28
CA ARG A 374 4.93 -16.75 8.22
C ARG A 374 5.07 -17.53 9.54
N GLY A 375 4.21 -18.52 9.80
CA GLY A 375 4.27 -19.33 11.02
C GLY A 375 3.83 -18.55 12.25
N SER A 376 2.76 -17.76 12.13
CA SER A 376 2.17 -16.96 13.21
C SER A 376 1.63 -17.84 14.36
N PHE A 377 1.95 -17.48 15.61
CA PHE A 377 1.45 -18.14 16.82
C PHE A 377 -0.08 -18.24 16.87
N TRP A 378 -0.77 -17.26 16.29
CA TRP A 378 -2.22 -17.16 16.28
C TRP A 378 -2.89 -18.15 15.32
N THR A 379 -2.12 -18.75 14.40
CA THR A 379 -2.60 -19.77 13.44
C THR A 379 -2.22 -21.19 13.83
N ARG A 380 -1.77 -21.42 15.08
CA ARG A 380 -1.39 -22.76 15.56
C ARG A 380 -2.52 -23.80 15.45
N ALA A 381 -3.77 -23.37 15.66
CA ALA A 381 -4.93 -24.26 15.54
C ALA A 381 -5.45 -24.40 14.10
N LEU A 382 -4.84 -23.70 13.14
CA LEU A 382 -5.23 -23.74 11.74
C LEU A 382 -4.25 -24.62 10.97
N ASP A 383 -4.63 -25.84 10.65
CA ASP A 383 -3.85 -26.70 9.76
C ASP A 383 -4.12 -26.40 8.26
N TRP A 384 -3.29 -26.97 7.40
CA TRP A 384 -3.40 -26.78 5.94
C TRP A 384 -4.72 -27.33 5.36
N PRO A 385 -5.19 -28.55 5.71
CA PRO A 385 -6.49 -29.04 5.28
C PRO A 385 -7.65 -28.11 5.67
N ARG A 386 -7.65 -27.58 6.89
CA ARG A 386 -8.67 -26.65 7.37
C ARG A 386 -8.65 -25.34 6.60
N LEU A 387 -7.47 -24.80 6.30
CA LEU A 387 -7.33 -23.61 5.46
C LEU A 387 -7.88 -23.85 4.04
N LEU A 388 -7.65 -25.04 3.47
CA LEU A 388 -8.26 -25.42 2.18
C LEU A 388 -9.79 -25.52 2.25
N THR A 389 -10.36 -26.09 3.32
CA THR A 389 -11.81 -26.11 3.52
C THR A 389 -12.39 -24.70 3.61
N LEU A 390 -11.69 -23.77 4.29
CA LEU A 390 -12.10 -22.37 4.34
C LEU A 390 -12.06 -21.74 2.94
N TRP A 391 -11.01 -21.98 2.15
CA TRP A 391 -10.92 -21.53 0.75
C TRP A 391 -12.05 -22.10 -0.11
N GLU A 392 -12.39 -23.38 0.02
CA GLU A 392 -13.53 -23.99 -0.69
C GLU A 392 -14.86 -23.32 -0.32
N GLY A 393 -15.00 -22.96 0.96
CA GLY A 393 -16.15 -22.26 1.51
C GLY A 393 -16.33 -20.82 1.04
N ILE A 394 -15.37 -20.22 0.31
CA ILE A 394 -15.56 -18.92 -0.37
C ILE A 394 -16.79 -18.97 -1.27
N GLY A 395 -16.97 -20.07 -2.01
CA GLY A 395 -18.12 -20.29 -2.89
C GLY A 395 -18.06 -19.54 -4.23
N GLU A 396 -18.95 -19.91 -5.14
CA GLU A 396 -19.05 -19.32 -6.48
C GLU A 396 -19.86 -18.00 -6.49
N PRO A 397 -19.63 -17.09 -7.47
CA PRO A 397 -18.66 -17.19 -8.57
C PRO A 397 -17.23 -16.76 -8.19
N LEU A 398 -17.04 -16.28 -6.95
CA LEU A 398 -15.78 -15.67 -6.53
C LEU A 398 -14.63 -16.68 -6.52
N ARG A 399 -14.88 -17.93 -6.11
CA ARG A 399 -13.89 -18.99 -6.09
C ARG A 399 -13.36 -19.37 -7.48
N ALA A 400 -14.20 -19.32 -8.52
CA ALA A 400 -13.79 -19.56 -9.90
C ALA A 400 -12.96 -18.41 -10.52
N ARG A 401 -12.86 -17.25 -9.86
CA ARG A 401 -12.00 -16.15 -10.34
C ARG A 401 -10.54 -16.62 -10.38
N LYS A 402 -9.81 -16.29 -11.46
CA LYS A 402 -8.47 -16.85 -11.74
C LYS A 402 -7.48 -16.66 -10.59
N ASP A 403 -7.47 -15.49 -9.99
CA ASP A 403 -6.64 -15.12 -8.82
C ASP A 403 -7.04 -15.88 -7.55
N VAL A 404 -8.34 -16.10 -7.31
CA VAL A 404 -8.83 -16.87 -6.15
C VAL A 404 -8.58 -18.36 -6.33
N ALA A 405 -8.73 -18.88 -7.55
CA ALA A 405 -8.34 -20.25 -7.89
C ALA A 405 -6.83 -20.46 -7.70
N GLN A 406 -6.02 -19.47 -8.09
CA GLN A 406 -4.57 -19.48 -7.86
C GLN A 406 -4.24 -19.47 -6.37
N LEU A 407 -4.95 -18.70 -5.52
CA LEU A 407 -4.77 -18.75 -4.07
C LEU A 407 -4.94 -20.17 -3.52
N GLY A 408 -5.98 -20.90 -3.95
CA GLY A 408 -6.19 -22.30 -3.57
C GLY A 408 -5.07 -23.24 -4.02
N ALA A 409 -4.52 -23.01 -5.22
CA ALA A 409 -3.37 -23.76 -5.72
C ALA A 409 -2.10 -23.46 -4.89
N LEU A 410 -1.89 -22.20 -4.49
CA LEU A 410 -0.77 -21.80 -3.64
C LEU A 410 -0.87 -22.40 -2.23
N ILE A 411 -2.07 -22.47 -1.64
CA ILE A 411 -2.29 -23.14 -0.35
C ILE A 411 -1.92 -24.62 -0.45
N ARG A 412 -2.36 -25.33 -1.50
CA ARG A 412 -1.98 -26.74 -1.73
C ARG A 412 -0.48 -26.92 -1.92
N LYS A 413 0.17 -26.01 -2.67
CA LYS A 413 1.62 -26.02 -2.87
C LYS A 413 2.36 -25.81 -1.54
N ALA A 414 1.98 -24.80 -0.78
CA ALA A 414 2.56 -24.53 0.53
C ALA A 414 2.43 -25.72 1.50
N GLN A 415 1.28 -26.40 1.50
CA GLN A 415 1.08 -27.63 2.28
C GLN A 415 2.11 -28.72 1.96
N THR A 416 2.48 -28.90 0.69
CA THR A 416 3.48 -29.90 0.28
C THR A 416 4.92 -29.51 0.63
N LEU A 417 5.20 -28.21 0.76
CA LEU A 417 6.53 -27.66 1.00
C LEU A 417 6.80 -27.39 2.48
N ASP A 418 5.76 -27.23 3.30
CA ASP A 418 5.89 -26.91 4.72
C ASP A 418 6.38 -28.12 5.52
N THR A 419 7.70 -28.19 5.71
CA THR A 419 8.36 -29.24 6.50
C THR A 419 8.53 -28.87 7.97
N ARG A 420 8.04 -27.69 8.38
CA ARG A 420 8.16 -27.22 9.77
C ARG A 420 7.26 -28.07 10.66
N LYS A 421 7.84 -28.73 11.66
CA LYS A 421 7.06 -29.23 12.81
C LYS A 421 6.47 -28.02 13.53
N GLU A 422 5.21 -28.08 13.97
CA GLU A 422 4.50 -26.93 14.55
C GLU A 422 5.38 -26.23 15.60
N ARG A 423 5.89 -25.05 15.22
CA ARG A 423 6.93 -24.30 15.95
C ARG A 423 6.58 -24.12 17.43
N PHE A 424 5.29 -24.07 17.74
CA PHE A 424 4.72 -23.80 19.06
C PHE A 424 4.20 -25.01 19.82
N GLU A 425 4.12 -26.20 19.21
CA GLU A 425 3.71 -27.43 19.89
C GLU A 425 4.72 -27.83 20.98
N ARG A 426 6.01 -27.51 20.75
CA ARG A 426 7.09 -27.65 21.75
C ARG A 426 7.00 -26.64 22.90
N LEU A 427 6.40 -25.48 22.67
CA LEU A 427 6.28 -24.40 23.67
C LEU A 427 5.00 -24.54 24.51
N MET A 428 4.00 -25.26 24.01
CA MET A 428 2.71 -25.53 24.68
C MET A 428 2.29 -27.00 24.49
N PRO A 429 2.95 -27.97 25.15
CA PRO A 429 2.57 -29.37 25.06
C PRO A 429 1.14 -29.57 25.61
N GLY A 430 0.25 -30.15 24.80
CA GLY A 430 -1.14 -30.40 25.20
C GLY A 430 -2.12 -29.27 24.86
N GLY A 431 -1.68 -28.22 24.15
CA GLY A 431 -2.57 -27.23 23.53
C GLY A 431 -3.43 -26.49 24.55
N SER A 432 -2.83 -25.59 25.34
CA SER A 432 -3.62 -24.64 26.13
C SER A 432 -4.67 -24.01 25.22
N SER A 433 -5.94 -24.25 25.55
CA SER A 433 -7.09 -23.74 24.80
C SER A 433 -7.29 -22.24 24.97
N ASP A 434 -6.58 -21.64 25.93
CA ASP A 434 -6.58 -20.19 26.09
C ASP A 434 -5.59 -19.57 25.10
N PHE A 435 -6.13 -18.87 24.11
CA PHE A 435 -5.32 -18.15 23.15
C PHE A 435 -4.65 -16.92 23.77
N ASP A 436 -5.12 -16.45 24.92
CA ASP A 436 -4.56 -15.30 25.61
C ASP A 436 -3.35 -15.65 26.48
N ASP A 437 -3.11 -16.94 26.75
CA ASP A 437 -1.89 -17.45 27.41
C ASP A 437 -0.75 -17.55 26.37
N VAL A 438 -0.07 -16.44 26.12
CA VAL A 438 1.13 -16.41 25.29
C VAL A 438 2.33 -16.88 26.13
N PRO A 439 3.11 -17.89 25.70
CA PRO A 439 4.30 -18.28 26.42
C PRO A 439 5.33 -17.15 26.37
N SER A 440 5.91 -16.80 27.52
CA SER A 440 7.04 -15.88 27.59
C SER A 440 8.24 -16.51 26.88
N LEU A 441 8.78 -15.80 25.90
CA LEU A 441 10.07 -16.17 25.30
C LEU A 441 11.14 -15.71 26.28
N GLY A 442 11.54 -16.60 27.21
CA GLY A 442 12.63 -16.33 28.13
C GLY A 442 13.88 -15.84 27.41
N ASN A 443 14.51 -14.79 27.96
CA ASN A 443 15.67 -14.07 27.43
C ASN A 443 16.80 -14.95 26.90
#